data_AF-A0A095X1J2-F1
#
_entry.id   AF-A0A095X1J2-F1
#
_cell.length_a   1.000
_cell.length_b   1.000
_cell.length_c   1.000
_cell.angle_alpha   90.00
_cell.angle_beta   90.00
_cell.angle_gamma   90.00
#
_symmetry.space_group_name_H-M   'P 1'
#
loop_
_entity.id
_entity.type
_entity.pdbx_description
1 polymer ?
#
loop_
_entity_poly.entity_id
_entity_poly.type
_entity_poly.pdbx_seq_one_letter_code
_entity_poly.pdbx_strand_id
1 'polypeptide(L)'
;MKREYRFSSILWIMIIGGLTNYLLIKLISAIGGDNFIVDILGDLLTGIISFVFVFSLSSGLIRNRMGSVGDYLNQVNYLNGKVLTVGFLISIAQAIAQYAFSASGAVGVFSAVASPSNKSVFAIGTIILPIVCAIIFLVLAIFFAYSNFYLADHYDSEDGVMTIIGKIFSQGKKLFKKTLILGLKWVGIPLIIFLGLIASVFLIKDEFLVWGLLSFYILVFAVIMVITTIILMARLSDAYLDDRYEIQS
;
A
#
# COMPACT_ATOMS: atom_id res chain seq x y z
N MET A 1 -20.59 0.58 12.86
CA MET A 1 -21.15 1.93 13.20
C MET A 1 -20.58 2.97 12.24
N LYS A 2 -21.25 4.11 11.98
CA LYS A 2 -20.63 5.23 11.24
C LYS A 2 -19.72 6.00 12.20
N ARG A 3 -18.40 5.91 12.02
CA ARG A 3 -17.42 6.68 12.81
C ARG A 3 -17.02 7.94 12.05
N GLU A 4 -16.74 8.99 12.79
CA GLU A 4 -16.21 10.25 12.25
C GLU A 4 -14.68 10.22 12.24
N TYR A 5 -14.11 10.84 11.21
CA TYR A 5 -12.66 10.89 10.98
C TYR A 5 -12.23 12.28 10.57
N ARG A 6 -11.14 12.77 11.16
CA ARG A 6 -10.53 14.03 10.74
C ARG A 6 -9.62 13.79 9.54
N PHE A 7 -10.20 13.74 8.34
CA PHE A 7 -9.48 13.47 7.09
C PHE A 7 -8.31 14.43 6.83
N SER A 8 -8.40 15.68 7.28
CA SER A 8 -7.29 16.64 7.20
C SER A 8 -6.04 16.17 7.94
N SER A 9 -6.20 15.56 9.13
CA SER A 9 -5.06 15.05 9.91
C SER A 9 -4.40 13.88 9.18
N ILE A 10 -5.20 12.95 8.65
CA ILE A 10 -4.72 11.80 7.88
C ILE A 10 -3.93 12.27 6.65
N LEU A 11 -4.49 13.24 5.90
CA LEU A 11 -3.84 13.84 4.74
C LEU A 11 -2.47 14.42 5.10
N TRP A 12 -2.40 15.23 6.16
CA TRP A 12 -1.14 15.86 6.57
C TRP A 12 -0.07 14.85 6.96
N ILE A 13 -0.44 13.78 7.68
CA ILE A 13 0.52 12.74 8.05
C ILE A 13 1.02 11.99 6.82
N MET A 14 0.15 11.69 5.85
CA MET A 14 0.55 11.09 4.58
C MET A 14 1.51 12.00 3.80
N ILE A 15 1.25 13.32 3.77
CA ILE A 15 2.14 14.31 3.14
C ILE A 15 3.49 14.36 3.86
N ILE A 16 3.51 14.45 5.20
CA ILE A 16 4.75 14.51 5.98
C ILE A 16 5.57 13.24 5.77
N GLY A 17 4.95 12.06 5.87
CA GLY A 17 5.63 10.78 5.64
C GLY A 17 6.16 10.64 4.20
N GLY A 18 5.34 10.99 3.22
CA GLY A 18 5.73 10.98 1.81
C GLY A 18 6.88 11.93 1.50
N LEU A 19 6.83 13.17 1.99
CA LEU A 19 7.88 14.17 1.82
C LEU A 19 9.18 13.73 2.52
N THR A 20 9.08 13.18 3.73
CA THR A 20 10.23 12.67 4.48
C THR A 20 10.93 11.56 3.68
N ASN A 21 10.18 10.57 3.20
CA ASN A 21 10.76 9.50 2.38
C ASN A 21 11.33 10.03 1.06
N TYR A 22 10.65 10.95 0.38
CA TYR A 22 11.14 11.56 -0.85
C TYR A 22 12.50 12.25 -0.65
N LEU A 23 12.61 13.08 0.40
CA LEU A 23 13.85 13.78 0.72
C LEU A 23 14.97 12.80 1.10
N LEU A 24 14.65 11.73 1.82
CA LEU A 24 15.62 10.69 2.18
C LEU A 24 16.14 9.94 0.97
N ILE A 25 15.25 9.50 0.07
CA ILE A 25 15.65 8.84 -1.19
C ILE A 25 16.59 9.77 -1.97
N LYS A 26 16.26 11.06 -2.10
CA LYS A 26 17.11 12.04 -2.77
C LYS A 26 18.47 12.21 -2.10
N LEU A 27 18.51 12.23 -0.77
CA LEU A 27 19.75 12.32 0.00
C LEU A 27 20.61 11.07 -0.19
N ILE A 28 20.02 9.89 -0.07
CA ILE A 28 20.70 8.60 -0.24
C ILE A 28 21.30 8.50 -1.64
N SER A 29 20.53 8.82 -2.69
CA SER A 29 21.06 8.81 -4.06
C SER A 29 22.18 9.84 -4.27
N ALA A 30 22.13 10.99 -3.60
CA ALA A 30 23.18 12.01 -3.69
C ALA A 30 24.48 11.59 -2.99
N ILE A 31 24.40 10.79 -1.92
CA ILE A 31 25.55 10.30 -1.17
C ILE A 31 26.14 9.02 -1.79
N GLY A 32 25.27 8.10 -2.21
CA GLY A 32 25.63 6.73 -2.57
C GLY A 32 26.18 6.53 -3.98
N GLY A 33 25.79 7.37 -4.94
CA GLY A 33 26.03 7.07 -6.35
C GLY A 33 25.49 5.68 -6.72
N ASP A 34 26.30 4.85 -7.40
CA ASP A 34 25.95 3.46 -7.75
C ASP A 34 26.38 2.43 -6.69
N ASN A 35 26.50 2.82 -5.42
CA ASN A 35 26.91 1.92 -4.34
C ASN A 35 25.73 1.09 -3.81
N PHE A 36 25.69 -0.17 -4.23
CA PHE A 36 24.69 -1.16 -3.82
C PHE A 36 24.45 -1.26 -2.29
N ILE A 37 25.49 -1.13 -1.46
CA ILE A 37 25.33 -1.20 0.01
C ILE A 37 24.55 0.01 0.52
N VAL A 38 24.83 1.19 -0.04
CA VAL A 38 24.13 2.43 0.33
C VAL A 38 22.66 2.37 -0.09
N ASP A 39 22.38 1.80 -1.26
CA ASP A 39 21.00 1.60 -1.74
C ASP A 39 20.19 0.68 -0.82
N ILE A 40 20.76 -0.47 -0.43
CA ILE A 40 20.11 -1.39 0.51
C ILE A 40 19.81 -0.71 1.85
N LEU A 41 20.80 0.00 2.41
CA LEU A 41 20.62 0.70 3.69
C LEU A 41 19.58 1.81 3.56
N GLY A 42 19.54 2.47 2.41
CA GLY A 42 18.56 3.49 2.09
C GLY A 42 17.13 2.95 2.01
N ASP A 43 16.93 1.84 1.32
CA ASP A 43 15.64 1.15 1.23
C ASP A 43 15.17 0.66 2.61
N LEU A 44 16.09 0.13 3.42
CA LEU A 44 15.78 -0.26 4.79
C LEU A 44 15.32 0.94 5.64
N LEU A 45 16.04 2.06 5.56
CA LEU A 45 15.76 3.27 6.34
C LEU A 45 14.41 3.89 5.93
N THR A 46 14.16 4.02 4.63
CA THR A 46 12.88 4.54 4.10
C THR A 46 11.72 3.59 4.40
N GLY A 47 11.96 2.27 4.39
CA GLY A 47 11.00 1.26 4.83
C GLY A 47 10.61 1.41 6.31
N ILE A 48 11.59 1.58 7.20
CA ILE A 48 11.34 1.80 8.63
C ILE A 48 10.54 3.09 8.85
N ILE A 49 10.91 4.18 8.19
CA ILE A 49 10.21 5.46 8.34
C ILE A 49 8.78 5.37 7.81
N SER A 50 8.60 4.74 6.65
CA SER A 50 7.26 4.43 6.11
C SER A 50 6.42 3.63 7.11
N PHE A 51 7.00 2.60 7.71
CA PHE A 51 6.33 1.80 8.74
C PHE A 51 5.91 2.64 9.94
N VAL A 52 6.78 3.51 10.45
CA VAL A 52 6.47 4.40 11.59
C VAL A 52 5.28 5.31 11.27
N PHE A 53 5.23 5.93 10.10
CA PHE A 53 4.11 6.78 9.70
C PHE A 53 2.81 6.00 9.50
N VAL A 54 2.87 4.83 8.87
CA VAL A 54 1.67 3.98 8.68
C VAL A 54 1.17 3.43 10.01
N PHE A 55 2.07 3.02 10.91
CA PHE A 55 1.71 2.60 12.26
C PHE A 55 1.03 3.72 13.04
N SER A 56 1.60 4.93 12.99
CA SER A 56 1.03 6.12 13.64
C SER A 56 -0.36 6.44 13.11
N LEU A 57 -0.56 6.33 11.79
CA LEU A 57 -1.86 6.45 11.15
C LEU A 57 -2.86 5.40 11.65
N SER A 58 -2.50 4.12 11.58
CA SER A 58 -3.38 3.04 12.02
C SER A 58 -3.72 3.13 13.50
N SER A 59 -2.75 3.45 14.34
CA SER A 59 -2.93 3.65 15.78
C SER A 59 -3.81 4.87 16.10
N GLY A 60 -3.60 5.98 15.39
CA GLY A 60 -4.43 7.18 15.53
C GLY A 60 -5.87 6.91 15.08
N LEU A 61 -6.08 6.13 14.03
CA LEU A 61 -7.41 5.74 13.55
C LEU A 61 -8.17 4.82 14.52
N ILE A 62 -7.49 4.06 15.39
CA ILE A 62 -8.19 3.24 16.40
C ILE A 62 -8.50 4.04 17.68
N ARG A 63 -7.59 4.93 18.11
CA ARG A 63 -7.68 5.65 19.39
C ARG A 63 -8.16 7.10 19.26
N ASN A 64 -7.60 7.85 18.32
CA ASN A 64 -7.73 9.30 18.19
C ASN A 64 -8.25 9.71 16.80
N ARG A 65 -9.36 9.12 16.33
CA ARG A 65 -9.92 9.34 14.97
C ARG A 65 -10.18 10.79 14.58
N MET A 66 -10.53 11.62 15.56
CA MET A 66 -10.77 13.05 15.41
C MET A 66 -9.58 13.92 15.87
N GLY A 67 -8.48 13.26 16.25
CA GLY A 67 -7.27 13.89 16.75
C GLY A 67 -6.57 14.78 15.72
N SER A 68 -5.75 15.69 16.23
CA SER A 68 -4.81 16.49 15.45
C SER A 68 -3.68 15.63 14.86
N VAL A 69 -2.89 16.22 13.96
CA VAL A 69 -1.68 15.57 13.42
C VAL A 69 -0.73 15.13 14.56
N GLY A 70 -0.60 15.95 15.61
CA GLY A 70 0.20 15.62 16.79
C GLY A 70 -0.32 14.39 17.54
N ASP A 71 -1.64 14.25 17.70
CA ASP A 71 -2.24 13.12 18.42
C ASP A 71 -2.02 11.77 17.74
N TYR A 72 -1.93 11.80 16.40
CA TYR A 72 -1.57 10.64 15.58
C TYR A 72 -0.07 10.35 15.64
N LEU A 73 0.79 11.35 15.51
CA LEU A 73 2.25 11.15 15.60
C LEU A 73 2.70 10.73 17.00
N ASN A 74 1.98 11.15 18.04
CA ASN A 74 2.23 10.71 19.42
C ASN A 74 2.00 9.20 19.61
N GLN A 75 1.32 8.54 18.67
CA GLN A 75 1.13 7.09 18.71
C GLN A 75 2.42 6.30 18.48
N VAL A 76 3.50 6.95 18.00
CA VAL A 76 4.84 6.35 17.90
C VAL A 76 5.30 5.78 19.25
N ASN A 77 4.83 6.32 20.38
CA ASN A 77 5.15 5.79 21.72
C ASN A 77 4.70 4.35 21.96
N TYR A 78 3.76 3.83 21.15
CA TYR A 78 3.34 2.43 21.19
C TYR A 78 4.24 1.49 20.36
N LEU A 79 5.23 2.02 19.66
CA LEU A 79 6.25 1.20 19.01
C LEU A 79 7.20 0.62 20.06
N ASN A 80 7.38 -0.69 20.00
CA ASN A 80 8.40 -1.41 20.75
C ASN A 80 9.11 -2.40 19.83
N GLY A 81 10.18 -3.03 20.33
CA GLY A 81 10.97 -3.98 19.54
C GLY A 81 10.14 -5.12 18.95
N LYS A 82 9.10 -5.60 19.67
CA LYS A 82 8.21 -6.66 19.18
C LYS A 82 7.34 -6.20 18.00
N VAL A 83 6.76 -4.99 18.09
CA VAL A 83 5.99 -4.39 16.99
C VAL A 83 6.85 -4.19 15.76
N LEU A 84 8.08 -3.69 15.93
CA LEU A 84 9.04 -3.52 14.85
C LEU A 84 9.42 -4.85 14.21
N THR A 85 9.72 -5.88 15.00
CA THR A 85 10.08 -7.22 14.49
C THR A 85 8.94 -7.83 13.68
N VAL A 86 7.70 -7.78 14.18
CA VAL A 86 6.55 -8.32 13.43
C VAL A 86 6.33 -7.52 12.14
N GLY A 87 6.36 -6.18 12.22
CA GLY A 87 6.22 -5.32 11.06
C GLY A 87 7.28 -5.57 9.99
N PHE A 88 8.54 -5.76 10.40
CA PHE A 88 9.66 -6.07 9.54
C PHE A 88 9.49 -7.42 8.83
N LEU A 89 9.13 -8.48 9.57
CA LEU A 89 8.91 -9.82 8.98
C LEU A 89 7.77 -9.83 7.96
N ILE A 90 6.66 -9.14 8.26
CA ILE A 90 5.55 -8.98 7.30
C ILE A 90 6.01 -8.19 6.06
N SER A 91 6.81 -7.15 6.26
CA SER A 91 7.35 -6.33 5.16
C SER A 91 8.29 -7.13 4.26
N ILE A 92 9.12 -8.02 4.81
CA ILE A 92 9.95 -8.95 4.02
C ILE A 92 9.06 -9.86 3.17
N ALA A 93 8.02 -10.47 3.76
CA ALA A 93 7.12 -11.34 3.02
C ALA A 93 6.43 -10.60 1.86
N GLN A 94 6.00 -9.36 2.09
CA GLN A 94 5.43 -8.49 1.05
C GLN A 94 6.46 -8.10 -0.01
N ALA A 95 7.70 -7.79 0.38
CA ALA A 95 8.79 -7.44 -0.53
C ALA A 95 9.17 -8.63 -1.44
N ILE A 96 9.22 -9.85 -0.91
CA ILE A 96 9.46 -11.06 -1.71
C ILE A 96 8.33 -11.26 -2.74
N ALA A 97 7.06 -11.06 -2.35
CA ALA A 97 5.93 -11.16 -3.26
C ALA A 97 5.97 -10.07 -4.35
N GLN A 98 6.31 -8.83 -3.97
CA GLN A 98 6.51 -7.71 -4.89
C GLN A 98 7.64 -8.00 -5.88
N TYR A 99 8.77 -8.53 -5.41
CA TYR A 99 9.90 -8.91 -6.24
C TYR A 99 9.53 -10.02 -7.22
N ALA A 100 8.84 -11.08 -6.75
CA ALA A 100 8.35 -12.15 -7.61
C ALA A 100 7.40 -11.64 -8.70
N PHE A 101 6.51 -10.70 -8.36
CA PHE A 101 5.66 -10.04 -9.34
C PHE A 101 6.46 -9.21 -10.36
N SER A 102 7.45 -8.43 -9.91
CA SER A 102 8.32 -7.67 -10.82
C SER A 102 9.13 -8.59 -11.75
N ALA A 103 9.69 -9.67 -11.20
CA ALA A 103 10.50 -10.65 -11.91
C ALA A 103 9.67 -11.55 -12.85
N SER A 104 8.34 -11.62 -12.70
CA SER A 104 7.45 -12.40 -13.57
C SER A 104 7.41 -11.91 -15.03
N GLY A 105 8.03 -10.76 -15.33
CA GLY A 105 7.99 -10.16 -16.66
C GLY A 105 6.74 -9.34 -16.93
N ALA A 106 6.01 -8.92 -15.89
CA ALA A 106 4.82 -8.06 -16.00
C ALA A 106 5.07 -6.80 -16.86
N VAL A 107 6.27 -6.22 -16.78
CA VAL A 107 6.71 -5.09 -17.60
C VAL A 107 6.83 -5.47 -19.09
N GLY A 108 7.26 -6.70 -19.38
CA GLY A 108 7.39 -7.24 -20.74
C GLY A 108 6.05 -7.55 -21.42
N VAL A 109 4.97 -7.77 -20.66
CA VAL A 109 3.62 -8.00 -21.21
C VAL A 109 3.13 -6.77 -21.97
N PHE A 110 3.32 -5.57 -21.43
CA PHE A 110 2.90 -4.33 -22.10
C PHE A 110 3.64 -4.11 -23.42
N SER A 111 4.95 -4.35 -23.45
CA SER A 111 5.76 -4.26 -24.67
C SER A 111 5.38 -5.32 -25.72
N ALA A 112 4.98 -6.51 -25.26
CA ALA A 112 4.54 -7.61 -26.10
C ALA A 112 3.15 -7.36 -26.73
N VAL A 113 2.23 -6.75 -25.98
CA VAL A 113 0.90 -6.34 -26.48
C VAL A 113 1.01 -5.15 -27.44
N ALA A 114 1.95 -4.23 -27.20
CA ALA A 114 2.17 -3.05 -28.05
C ALA A 114 2.85 -3.37 -29.39
N SER A 115 3.53 -4.52 -29.52
CA SER A 115 4.16 -4.96 -30.78
C SER A 115 3.88 -6.46 -31.05
N PRO A 116 2.71 -6.79 -31.66
CA PRO A 116 2.23 -8.17 -31.81
C PRO A 116 3.02 -9.07 -32.77
N SER A 117 4.11 -8.59 -33.37
CA SER A 117 4.86 -9.28 -34.43
C SER A 117 5.67 -10.50 -33.95
N ASN A 118 5.81 -10.71 -32.64
CA ASN A 118 6.58 -11.82 -32.10
C ASN A 118 5.69 -13.02 -31.76
N LYS A 119 5.90 -14.16 -32.42
CA LYS A 119 5.21 -15.42 -32.09
C LYS A 119 5.53 -15.94 -30.67
N SER A 120 6.52 -15.38 -29.99
CA SER A 120 6.85 -15.63 -28.58
C SER A 120 5.92 -14.91 -27.58
N VAL A 121 5.10 -13.95 -28.05
CA VAL A 121 4.14 -13.16 -27.24
C VAL A 121 2.99 -14.04 -26.70
N PHE A 122 2.71 -15.18 -27.33
CA PHE A 122 1.62 -16.09 -26.97
C PHE A 122 2.05 -17.34 -26.19
N ALA A 123 3.28 -17.39 -25.65
CA ALA A 123 3.56 -18.40 -24.64
C ALA A 123 2.69 -18.10 -23.41
N ILE A 124 1.82 -19.05 -23.06
CA ILE A 124 0.91 -19.01 -21.90
C ILE A 124 1.62 -18.48 -20.64
N GLY A 125 2.90 -18.82 -20.45
CA GLY A 125 3.73 -18.34 -19.34
C GLY A 125 3.94 -16.82 -19.31
N THR A 126 4.02 -16.11 -20.44
CA THR A 126 4.35 -14.69 -20.50
C THR A 126 3.23 -13.79 -19.98
N ILE A 127 1.97 -14.19 -20.18
CA ILE A 127 0.80 -13.42 -19.74
C ILE A 127 0.23 -13.99 -18.43
N ILE A 128 0.16 -15.32 -18.30
CA ILE A 128 -0.47 -15.95 -17.12
C ILE A 128 0.40 -15.77 -15.87
N LEU A 129 1.72 -15.89 -15.95
CA LEU A 129 2.58 -15.79 -14.76
C LEU A 129 2.49 -14.40 -14.09
N PRO A 130 2.56 -13.27 -14.82
CA PRO A 130 2.31 -11.94 -14.23
C PRO A 130 0.95 -11.80 -13.58
N ILE A 131 -0.11 -12.32 -14.20
CA ILE A 131 -1.47 -12.26 -13.64
C ILE A 131 -1.54 -13.08 -12.34
N VAL A 132 -1.00 -14.29 -12.34
CA VAL A 132 -0.96 -15.15 -11.15
C VAL A 132 -0.16 -14.48 -10.02
N CYS A 133 1.02 -13.95 -10.32
CA CYS A 133 1.84 -13.23 -9.33
C CYS A 133 1.13 -11.97 -8.80
N ALA A 134 0.41 -11.22 -9.65
CA ALA A 134 -0.40 -10.08 -9.23
C ALA A 134 -1.52 -10.50 -8.28
N ILE A 135 -2.23 -11.60 -8.59
CA ILE A 135 -3.28 -12.15 -7.73
C ILE A 135 -2.70 -12.58 -6.38
N ILE A 136 -1.57 -13.29 -6.36
CA ILE A 136 -0.89 -13.70 -5.12
C ILE A 136 -0.52 -12.47 -4.28
N PHE A 137 0.07 -11.44 -4.91
CA PHE A 137 0.43 -10.19 -4.23
C PHE A 137 -0.80 -9.50 -3.63
N LEU A 138 -1.89 -9.37 -4.39
CA LEU A 138 -3.14 -8.76 -3.90
C LEU A 138 -3.77 -9.56 -2.76
N VAL A 139 -3.76 -10.89 -2.85
CA VAL A 139 -4.28 -11.77 -1.80
C VAL A 139 -3.46 -11.64 -0.51
N LEU A 140 -2.12 -11.62 -0.62
CA LEU A 140 -1.24 -11.36 0.53
C LEU A 140 -1.46 -9.98 1.13
N ALA A 141 -1.62 -8.95 0.29
CA ALA A 141 -1.93 -7.60 0.76
C ALA A 141 -3.25 -7.55 1.55
N ILE A 142 -4.27 -8.32 1.15
CA ILE A 142 -5.54 -8.44 1.90
C ILE A 142 -5.34 -9.15 3.24
N PHE A 143 -4.60 -10.27 3.27
CA PHE A 143 -4.34 -11.00 4.52
C PHE A 143 -3.57 -10.17 5.54
N PHE A 144 -2.70 -9.26 5.09
CA PHE A 144 -1.90 -8.40 5.96
C PHE A 144 -2.42 -6.95 6.05
N ALA A 145 -3.58 -6.63 5.48
CA ALA A 145 -4.15 -5.27 5.46
C ALA A 145 -4.36 -4.67 6.86
N TYR A 146 -4.52 -5.53 7.88
CA TYR A 146 -4.79 -5.12 9.26
C TYR A 146 -3.57 -5.21 10.18
N SER A 147 -2.36 -5.47 9.64
CA SER A 147 -1.15 -5.65 10.45
C SER A 147 -0.90 -4.48 11.40
N ASN A 148 -0.87 -3.25 10.89
CA ASN A 148 -0.62 -2.06 11.69
C ASN A 148 -1.74 -1.75 12.70
N PHE A 149 -3.01 -2.04 12.36
CA PHE A 149 -4.12 -1.90 13.31
C PHE A 149 -3.99 -2.90 14.45
N TYR A 150 -3.70 -4.16 14.13
CA TYR A 150 -3.53 -5.22 15.12
C TYR A 150 -2.34 -4.95 16.03
N LEU A 151 -1.18 -4.60 15.45
CA LEU A 151 0.03 -4.26 16.20
C LEU A 151 -0.15 -3.04 17.08
N ALA A 152 -0.87 -2.02 16.60
CA ALA A 152 -1.18 -0.86 17.40
C ALA A 152 -2.05 -1.23 18.60
N ASP A 153 -3.08 -2.06 18.42
CA ASP A 153 -4.02 -2.43 19.49
C ASP A 153 -3.42 -3.42 20.50
N HIS A 154 -2.51 -4.30 20.08
CA HIS A 154 -1.91 -5.37 20.90
C HIS A 154 -0.40 -5.18 21.15
N TYR A 155 0.05 -3.92 21.19
CA TYR A 155 1.47 -3.58 21.33
C TYR A 155 2.10 -4.18 22.60
N ASP A 156 1.32 -4.29 23.68
CA ASP A 156 1.68 -4.77 25.01
C ASP A 156 1.38 -6.26 25.25
N SER A 157 0.83 -6.99 24.27
CA SER A 157 0.49 -8.41 24.42
C SER A 157 1.69 -9.28 24.81
N GLU A 158 1.50 -10.30 25.66
CA GLU A 158 2.54 -11.28 25.98
C GLU A 158 2.76 -12.33 24.88
N ASP A 159 1.96 -12.29 23.81
CA ASP A 159 2.09 -13.22 22.68
C ASP A 159 3.47 -13.15 22.00
N GLY A 160 4.00 -14.31 21.62
CA GLY A 160 5.20 -14.41 20.79
C GLY A 160 5.00 -13.87 19.37
N VAL A 161 6.09 -13.50 18.70
CA VAL A 161 6.11 -12.91 17.34
C VAL A 161 5.30 -13.71 16.32
N MET A 162 5.51 -15.03 16.24
CA MET A 162 4.80 -15.89 15.28
C MET A 162 3.30 -16.02 15.59
N THR A 163 2.94 -16.02 16.87
CA THR A 163 1.54 -16.03 17.31
C THR A 163 0.84 -14.75 16.86
N ILE A 164 1.49 -13.59 17.02
CA ILE A 164 0.97 -12.30 16.54
C ILE A 164 0.77 -12.33 15.02
N ILE A 165 1.76 -12.80 14.25
CA ILE A 165 1.64 -12.93 12.79
C ILE A 165 0.45 -13.83 12.42
N GLY A 166 0.28 -14.96 13.11
CA GLY A 166 -0.85 -15.87 12.91
C GLY A 166 -2.20 -15.21 13.21
N LYS A 167 -2.29 -14.40 14.28
CA LYS A 167 -3.50 -13.63 14.61
C LYS A 167 -3.78 -12.54 13.57
N ILE A 168 -2.76 -11.84 13.07
CA ILE A 168 -2.90 -10.87 11.96
C ILE A 168 -3.44 -11.55 10.71
N PHE A 169 -2.87 -12.70 10.33
CA PHE A 169 -3.32 -13.46 9.17
C PHE A 169 -4.77 -13.93 9.34
N SER A 170 -5.13 -14.40 10.53
CA SER A 170 -6.50 -14.79 10.88
C SER A 170 -7.48 -13.60 10.76
N GLN A 171 -7.07 -12.42 11.23
CA GLN A 171 -7.84 -11.19 11.11
C GLN A 171 -8.11 -10.85 9.64
N GLY A 172 -7.06 -10.90 8.80
CA GLY A 172 -7.17 -10.69 7.36
C GLY A 172 -8.08 -11.72 6.68
N LYS A 173 -8.01 -12.99 7.08
CA LYS A 173 -8.90 -14.05 6.59
C LYS A 173 -10.37 -13.77 6.94
N LYS A 174 -10.64 -13.43 8.20
CA LYS A 174 -12.01 -13.14 8.69
C LYS A 174 -12.61 -11.96 7.94
N LEU A 175 -11.81 -10.91 7.71
CA LEU A 175 -12.25 -9.69 7.04
C LEU A 175 -12.05 -9.69 5.52
N PHE A 176 -11.61 -10.81 4.92
CA PHE A 176 -11.18 -10.89 3.52
C PHE A 176 -12.19 -10.28 2.54
N LYS A 177 -13.46 -10.70 2.64
CA LYS A 177 -14.53 -10.22 1.74
C LYS A 177 -14.77 -8.72 1.90
N LYS A 178 -14.79 -8.20 3.13
CA LYS A 178 -15.01 -6.77 3.43
C LYS A 178 -13.84 -5.96 2.88
N THR A 179 -12.61 -6.40 3.11
CA THR A 179 -11.38 -5.78 2.58
C THR A 179 -11.35 -5.78 1.05
N LEU A 180 -11.71 -6.89 0.41
CA LEU A 180 -11.74 -7.01 -1.05
C LEU A 180 -12.73 -6.00 -1.67
N ILE A 181 -13.94 -5.90 -1.12
CA ILE A 181 -14.95 -4.96 -1.60
C ILE A 181 -14.49 -3.51 -1.41
N LEU A 182 -13.88 -3.20 -0.25
CA LEU A 182 -13.33 -1.87 0.01
C LEU A 182 -12.19 -1.53 -0.95
N GLY A 183 -11.26 -2.45 -1.18
CA GLY A 183 -10.15 -2.28 -2.12
C GLY A 183 -10.64 -2.10 -3.55
N LEU A 184 -11.59 -2.93 -4.01
CA LEU A 184 -12.16 -2.79 -5.35
C LEU A 184 -12.88 -1.44 -5.52
N LYS A 185 -13.65 -1.02 -4.51
CA LYS A 185 -14.42 0.23 -4.55
C LYS A 185 -13.51 1.48 -4.60
N TRP A 186 -12.50 1.52 -3.74
CA TRP A 186 -11.71 2.74 -3.53
C TRP A 186 -10.40 2.76 -4.33
N VAL A 187 -9.89 1.62 -4.78
CA VAL A 187 -8.67 1.53 -5.59
C VAL A 187 -8.97 0.94 -6.96
N GLY A 188 -9.71 -0.17 -7.03
CA GLY A 188 -10.00 -0.87 -8.29
C GLY A 188 -10.79 -0.05 -9.30
N ILE A 189 -11.91 0.56 -8.90
CA ILE A 189 -12.75 1.38 -9.79
C ILE A 189 -11.96 2.58 -10.35
N PRO A 190 -11.29 3.42 -9.53
CA PRO A 190 -10.45 4.50 -10.05
C PRO A 190 -9.36 4.00 -11.02
N LEU A 191 -8.72 2.87 -10.72
CA LEU A 191 -7.69 2.28 -11.57
C LEU A 191 -8.24 1.87 -12.94
N ILE A 192 -9.41 1.21 -12.99
CA ILE A 192 -10.06 0.81 -14.24
C ILE A 192 -10.42 2.03 -15.09
N ILE A 193 -10.97 3.08 -14.47
CA ILE A 193 -11.29 4.33 -15.15
C ILE A 193 -10.02 4.96 -15.74
N PHE A 194 -8.94 5.03 -14.95
CA PHE A 194 -7.66 5.57 -15.40
C PHE A 194 -7.05 4.79 -16.56
N LEU A 195 -7.08 3.45 -16.50
CA LEU A 195 -6.62 2.61 -17.60
C LEU A 195 -7.46 2.82 -18.88
N GLY A 196 -8.78 2.98 -18.75
CA GLY A 196 -9.66 3.33 -19.87
C GLY A 196 -9.32 4.70 -20.48
N LEU A 197 -9.01 5.69 -19.64
CA LEU A 197 -8.56 7.02 -20.09
C LEU A 197 -7.23 6.95 -20.83
N ILE A 198 -6.23 6.23 -20.31
CA ILE A 198 -4.95 6.01 -21.02
C ILE A 198 -5.22 5.30 -22.35
N ALA A 199 -6.04 4.25 -22.37
CA ALA A 199 -6.35 3.50 -23.57
C ALA A 199 -6.98 4.39 -24.66
N SER A 200 -7.81 5.36 -24.27
CA SER A 200 -8.44 6.31 -25.20
C SER A 200 -7.43 7.19 -25.94
N VAL A 201 -6.27 7.46 -25.34
CA VAL A 201 -5.23 8.31 -25.94
C VAL A 201 -4.61 7.65 -27.18
N PHE A 202 -4.58 6.32 -27.26
CA PHE A 202 -4.08 5.60 -28.45
C PHE A 202 -4.94 5.80 -29.70
N LEU A 203 -6.15 6.36 -29.57
CA LEU A 203 -7.03 6.69 -30.70
C LEU A 203 -6.72 8.07 -31.30
N ILE A 204 -5.84 8.85 -30.67
CA ILE A 204 -5.53 10.24 -31.02
C ILE A 204 -4.23 10.26 -31.83
N LYS A 205 -4.24 10.97 -32.96
CA LYS A 205 -3.08 11.08 -33.87
C LYS A 205 -2.18 12.29 -33.58
N ASP A 206 -2.69 13.29 -32.88
CA ASP A 206 -1.93 14.49 -32.51
C ASP A 206 -1.05 14.20 -31.29
N GLU A 207 0.26 14.17 -31.49
CA GLU A 207 1.23 13.86 -30.43
C GLU A 207 1.24 14.89 -29.29
N PHE A 208 1.09 16.18 -29.60
CA PHE A 208 1.08 17.22 -28.58
C PHE A 208 -0.13 17.07 -27.67
N LEU A 209 -1.28 16.78 -28.27
CA LEU A 209 -2.53 16.52 -27.54
C LEU A 209 -2.43 15.24 -26.70
N VAL A 210 -1.81 14.17 -27.23
CA VAL A 210 -1.53 12.92 -26.51
C VAL A 210 -0.72 13.17 -25.24
N TRP A 211 0.40 13.88 -25.33
CA TRP A 211 1.24 14.19 -24.17
C TRP A 211 0.50 15.07 -23.15
N GLY A 212 -0.23 16.08 -23.61
CA GLY A 212 -1.03 16.95 -22.75
C GLY A 212 -2.10 16.19 -21.96
N LEU A 213 -2.84 15.29 -22.62
CA LEU A 213 -3.85 14.46 -21.97
C LEU A 213 -3.24 13.46 -20.99
N LEU A 214 -2.14 12.80 -21.35
CA LEU A 214 -1.46 11.86 -20.44
C LEU A 214 -1.02 12.55 -19.14
N SER A 215 -0.37 13.72 -19.24
CA SER A 215 0.03 14.49 -18.06
C SER A 215 -1.19 14.88 -17.21
N PHE A 216 -2.28 15.33 -17.84
CA PHE A 216 -3.51 15.68 -17.13
C PHE A 216 -4.15 14.48 -16.43
N TYR A 217 -4.29 13.34 -17.11
CA TYR A 217 -4.87 12.12 -16.53
C TYR A 217 -4.03 11.60 -15.36
N ILE A 218 -2.70 11.60 -15.48
CA ILE A 218 -1.81 11.18 -14.38
C ILE A 218 -1.99 12.09 -13.16
N LEU A 219 -2.05 13.42 -13.37
CA LEU A 219 -2.24 14.38 -12.28
C LEU A 219 -3.58 14.17 -11.57
N VAL A 220 -4.67 14.08 -12.34
CA VAL A 220 -6.02 13.86 -11.79
C VAL A 220 -6.10 12.53 -11.05
N PHE A 221 -5.53 11.47 -11.64
CA PHE A 221 -5.48 10.16 -11.01
C PHE A 221 -4.70 10.17 -9.69
N ALA A 222 -3.54 10.84 -9.65
CA ALA A 222 -2.76 10.98 -8.42
C ALA A 222 -3.56 11.65 -7.30
N VAL A 223 -4.30 12.73 -7.61
CA VAL A 223 -5.17 13.42 -6.63
C VAL A 223 -6.29 12.50 -6.15
N ILE A 224 -6.97 11.80 -7.08
CA ILE A 224 -8.03 10.84 -6.73
C ILE A 224 -7.47 9.75 -5.82
N MET A 225 -6.30 9.19 -6.14
CA MET A 225 -5.68 8.13 -5.34
C MET A 225 -5.34 8.59 -3.93
N VAL A 226 -4.85 9.82 -3.74
CA VAL A 226 -4.63 10.37 -2.38
C VAL A 226 -5.94 10.40 -1.59
N ILE A 227 -7.02 10.90 -2.19
CA ILE A 227 -8.34 10.99 -1.55
C ILE A 227 -8.87 9.59 -1.22
N THR A 228 -8.82 8.66 -2.18
CA THR A 228 -9.37 7.32 -1.97
C THR A 228 -8.54 6.49 -1.00
N THR A 229 -7.22 6.69 -0.93
CA THR A 229 -6.38 6.05 0.10
C THR A 229 -6.74 6.53 1.51
N ILE A 230 -7.00 7.83 1.71
CA ILE A 230 -7.46 8.36 3.00
C ILE A 230 -8.77 7.70 3.42
N ILE A 231 -9.73 7.62 2.48
CA ILE A 231 -11.03 6.99 2.74
C ILE A 231 -10.85 5.50 3.01
N LEU A 232 -10.04 4.80 2.23
CA LEU A 232 -9.77 3.38 2.41
C LEU A 232 -9.19 3.08 3.80
N MET A 233 -8.20 3.86 4.25
CA MET A 233 -7.62 3.71 5.58
C MET A 233 -8.66 3.88 6.70
N ALA A 234 -9.52 4.88 6.59
CA ALA A 234 -10.63 5.07 7.53
C ALA A 234 -11.62 3.89 7.51
N ARG A 235 -11.94 3.36 6.32
CA ARG A 235 -12.85 2.20 6.18
C ARG A 235 -12.25 0.88 6.64
N LEU A 236 -10.94 0.69 6.50
CA LEU A 236 -10.24 -0.46 7.08
C LEU A 236 -10.24 -0.35 8.61
N SER A 237 -10.02 0.84 9.16
CA SER A 237 -10.19 1.08 10.60
C SER A 237 -11.62 0.76 11.07
N ASP A 238 -12.65 1.20 10.35
CA ASP A 238 -14.04 0.85 10.65
C ASP A 238 -14.24 -0.67 10.66
N ALA A 239 -13.73 -1.38 9.64
CA ALA A 239 -13.86 -2.82 9.52
C ALA A 239 -13.17 -3.57 10.66
N TYR A 240 -11.96 -3.13 11.04
CA TYR A 240 -11.21 -3.69 12.15
C TYR A 240 -11.94 -3.49 13.50
N LEU A 241 -12.43 -2.29 13.75
CA LEU A 241 -13.10 -1.95 15.00
C LEU A 241 -14.45 -2.65 15.12
N ASP A 242 -15.24 -2.71 14.04
CA ASP A 242 -16.50 -3.47 14.04
C ASP A 242 -16.25 -4.93 14.45
N ASP A 243 -15.22 -5.56 13.87
CA ASP A 243 -14.85 -6.95 14.18
C ASP A 243 -14.43 -7.14 15.63
N ARG A 244 -13.63 -6.20 16.16
CA ARG A 244 -13.19 -6.20 17.56
C ARG A 244 -14.38 -6.13 18.52
N TYR A 245 -15.33 -5.23 18.27
CA TYR A 245 -16.48 -5.05 19.16
C TYR A 245 -17.49 -6.20 19.07
N GLU A 246 -17.61 -6.85 17.90
CA GLU A 246 -18.41 -8.08 17.74
C GLU A 246 -17.84 -9.28 18.54
N ILE A 247 -16.53 -9.30 18.83
CA ILE A 247 -15.92 -10.32 19.70
C ILE A 247 -16.20 -10.04 21.19
N GLN A 248 -16.60 -8.82 21.55
CA GLN A 248 -16.85 -8.40 22.94
C GLN A 248 -18.35 -8.38 23.32
N SER A 249 -19.26 -8.70 22.39
CA SER A 249 -20.71 -8.84 22.61
C SER A 249 -21.14 -10.29 22.64
#